data_AF-A0A8T4RLP1-F1
#
_entry.id   AF-A0A8T4RLP1-F1
#
_cell.length_a   1.000
_cell.length_b   1.000
_cell.length_c   1.000
_cell.angle_alpha   90.00
_cell.angle_beta   90.00
_cell.angle_gamma   90.00
#
_symmetry.space_group_name_H-M   'P 1'
#
loop_
_entity.id
_entity.type
_entity.pdbx_description
1 polymer ?
#
loop_
_entity_poly.entity_id
_entity_poly.type
_entity_poly.pdbx_seq_one_letter_code
_entity_poly.pdbx_strand_id
1 'polypeptide(L)'
;MTIAVSNLKKEMNIYEDEKAMVYLHEHPCAPGHLVVFPKQDTSSLENLDAETFAHLTTVASFASTAIFEALQLQGTNMIVQSGSASANPYDRFCIHIIPRLSDDGISFQWKPKKAEGIENIQESIRNQTFFIGKQDTPKKQEQLPEEPKQDFSDQENYLLKHLRRVP
;
A
#
# COMPACT_ATOMS: atom_id res chain seq x y z
N MET A 1 4.51 10.43 -19.83
CA MET A 1 5.99 10.37 -19.79
C MET A 1 6.31 9.41 -18.67
N THR A 2 6.53 8.13 -18.99
CA THR A 2 6.74 7.05 -18.00
C THR A 2 8.04 7.29 -17.25
N ILE A 3 8.00 7.40 -15.91
CA ILE A 3 9.23 7.39 -15.11
C ILE A 3 9.65 5.93 -15.01
N ALA A 4 10.59 5.52 -15.86
CA ALA A 4 11.30 4.26 -15.69
C ALA A 4 12.01 4.25 -14.33
N VAL A 5 12.06 3.10 -13.66
CA VAL A 5 12.81 2.92 -12.38
C VAL A 5 14.24 3.44 -12.49
N SER A 6 14.84 3.35 -13.68
CA SER A 6 16.16 3.88 -14.01
C SER A 6 16.32 5.38 -13.80
N ASN A 7 15.22 6.13 -13.77
CA ASN A 7 15.17 7.59 -13.64
C ASN A 7 14.77 8.03 -12.22
N LEU A 8 14.53 7.09 -11.30
CA LEU A 8 14.29 7.44 -9.90
C LEU A 8 15.59 7.93 -9.27
N LYS A 9 15.53 9.10 -8.64
CA LYS A 9 16.66 9.69 -7.94
C LYS A 9 16.98 8.83 -6.72
N LYS A 10 18.17 8.20 -6.72
CA LYS A 10 18.62 7.33 -5.62
C LYS A 10 18.56 7.99 -4.25
N GLU A 11 18.77 9.31 -4.18
CA GLU A 11 18.69 10.10 -2.95
C GLU A 11 17.29 10.17 -2.33
N MET A 12 16.25 9.92 -3.13
CA MET A 12 14.85 9.89 -2.68
C MET A 12 14.41 8.51 -2.21
N ASN A 13 15.29 7.49 -2.30
CA ASN A 13 15.01 6.14 -1.84
C ASN A 13 15.00 6.07 -0.31
N ILE A 14 13.90 5.61 0.26
CA ILE A 14 13.73 5.42 1.71
C ILE A 14 13.92 3.95 2.08
N TYR A 15 13.47 3.03 1.22
CA TYR A 15 13.49 1.61 1.48
C TYR A 15 13.42 0.81 0.18
N GLU A 16 14.14 -0.30 0.12
CA GLU A 16 14.12 -1.21 -1.01
C GLU A 16 14.43 -2.64 -0.55
N ASP A 17 13.65 -3.60 -1.03
CA ASP A 17 13.91 -5.03 -0.86
C ASP A 17 13.73 -5.78 -2.20
N GLU A 18 13.53 -7.09 -2.17
CA GLU A 18 13.37 -7.91 -3.37
C GLU A 18 12.07 -7.64 -4.15
N LYS A 19 11.02 -7.14 -3.50
CA LYS A 19 9.69 -6.97 -4.08
C LYS A 19 9.21 -5.52 -4.13
N ALA A 20 9.65 -4.68 -3.20
CA ALA A 20 9.14 -3.33 -2.96
C ALA A 20 10.23 -2.26 -2.98
N MET A 21 9.81 -1.05 -3.35
CA MET A 21 10.60 0.18 -3.28
C MET A 21 9.72 1.29 -2.69
N VAL A 22 10.29 2.11 -1.82
CA VAL A 22 9.64 3.29 -1.21
C VAL A 22 10.47 4.52 -1.50
N TYR A 23 9.83 5.52 -2.11
CA TYR A 23 10.49 6.76 -2.50
C TYR A 23 9.72 7.98 -1.98
N LEU A 24 10.44 9.05 -1.70
CA LEU A 24 9.86 10.38 -1.53
C LEU A 24 9.37 10.89 -2.90
N HIS A 25 8.11 11.33 -2.96
CA HIS A 25 7.48 11.76 -4.21
C HIS A 25 8.09 13.09 -4.70
N GLU A 26 8.53 13.15 -5.96
CA GLU A 26 9.17 14.35 -6.55
C GLU A 26 8.22 15.55 -6.66
N HIS A 27 6.95 15.29 -6.98
CA HIS A 27 5.86 16.28 -6.99
C HIS A 27 4.84 15.99 -5.87
N PRO A 28 5.17 16.27 -4.59
CA PRO A 28 4.37 15.82 -3.47
C PRO A 28 3.10 16.65 -3.29
N CYS A 29 1.99 15.99 -2.98
CA CYS A 29 0.76 16.66 -2.49
C CYS A 29 0.91 17.28 -1.10
N ALA A 30 1.83 16.75 -0.28
CA ALA A 30 2.13 17.20 1.07
C ALA A 30 3.60 16.90 1.42
N PRO A 31 4.25 17.68 2.31
CA PRO A 31 5.57 17.35 2.82
C PRO A 31 5.61 15.93 3.41
N GLY A 32 6.51 15.08 2.92
CA GLY A 32 6.61 13.67 3.33
C GLY A 32 5.78 12.69 2.51
N HIS A 33 5.17 13.11 1.40
CA HIS A 33 4.45 12.21 0.48
C HIS A 33 5.38 11.10 0.01
N LEU A 34 5.06 9.85 0.35
CA LEU A 34 5.78 8.67 -0.10
C LEU A 34 5.00 7.92 -1.18
N VAL A 35 5.73 7.18 -2.01
CA VAL A 35 5.14 6.24 -2.95
C VAL A 35 5.83 4.90 -2.85
N VAL A 36 5.02 3.84 -2.78
CA VAL A 36 5.47 2.46 -2.80
C VAL A 36 5.21 1.87 -4.18
N PHE A 37 6.21 1.22 -4.77
CA PHE A 37 6.11 0.54 -6.05
C PHE A 37 6.65 -0.89 -5.95
N PRO A 38 6.11 -1.85 -6.73
CA PRO A 38 6.78 -3.13 -6.97
C PRO A 38 8.13 -2.91 -7.65
N LYS A 39 9.06 -3.86 -7.49
CA LYS A 39 10.24 -3.95 -8.35
C LYS A 39 9.88 -4.38 -9.77
N GLN A 40 8.96 -5.35 -9.89
CA GLN A 40 8.37 -5.73 -11.17
C GLN A 40 7.74 -4.51 -11.85
N ASP A 41 7.97 -4.37 -13.15
CA ASP A 41 7.33 -3.32 -13.94
C ASP A 41 5.91 -3.77 -14.33
N THR A 42 4.92 -3.08 -13.78
CA THR A 42 3.50 -3.33 -14.07
C THR A 42 2.70 -2.07 -13.82
N SER A 43 1.69 -1.82 -14.66
CA SER A 43 0.72 -0.74 -14.51
C SER A 43 -0.53 -1.15 -13.74
N SER A 44 -0.78 -2.46 -13.62
CA SER A 44 -2.06 -3.02 -13.18
C SER A 44 -1.91 -3.98 -12.01
N LEU A 45 -2.83 -3.88 -11.05
CA LEU A 45 -2.95 -4.75 -9.88
C LEU A 45 -3.18 -6.21 -10.30
N GLU A 46 -3.90 -6.43 -11.40
CA GLU A 46 -4.24 -7.75 -11.93
C GLU A 46 -3.01 -8.55 -12.39
N ASN A 47 -1.89 -7.87 -12.63
CA ASN A 47 -0.62 -8.51 -13.01
C ASN A 47 0.30 -8.77 -11.81
N LEU A 48 -0.09 -8.33 -10.61
CA LEU A 48 0.63 -8.62 -9.37
C LEU A 48 0.06 -9.91 -8.76
N ASP A 49 0.96 -10.81 -8.37
CA ASP A 49 0.56 -11.94 -7.55
C ASP A 49 0.16 -11.48 -6.13
N ALA A 50 -0.64 -12.30 -5.45
CA ALA A 50 -1.18 -11.98 -4.14
C ALA A 50 -0.10 -11.77 -3.07
N GLU A 51 1.02 -12.49 -3.16
CA GLU A 51 2.12 -12.38 -2.20
C GLU A 51 2.84 -11.04 -2.36
N THR A 52 3.11 -10.62 -3.59
CA THR A 52 3.71 -9.33 -3.90
C THR A 52 2.80 -8.18 -3.46
N PHE A 53 1.49 -8.24 -3.74
CA PHE A 53 0.58 -7.19 -3.30
C PHE A 53 0.42 -7.14 -1.76
N ALA A 54 0.37 -8.29 -1.09
CA ALA A 54 0.37 -8.36 0.37
C ALA A 54 1.66 -7.77 0.96
N HIS A 55 2.81 -8.01 0.32
CA HIS A 55 4.08 -7.42 0.72
C HIS A 55 4.11 -5.90 0.53
N LEU A 56 3.67 -5.40 -0.62
CA LEU A 56 3.61 -3.96 -0.90
C LEU A 56 2.71 -3.21 0.07
N THR A 57 1.54 -3.75 0.38
CA THR A 57 0.62 -3.16 1.36
C THR A 57 1.18 -3.21 2.78
N THR A 58 1.90 -4.26 3.14
CA THR A 58 2.66 -4.37 4.39
C THR A 58 3.71 -3.26 4.48
N VAL A 59 4.59 -3.13 3.48
CA VAL A 59 5.61 -2.09 3.39
C VAL A 59 4.99 -0.69 3.45
N ALA A 60 3.89 -0.47 2.73
CA ALA A 60 3.20 0.81 2.74
C ALA A 60 2.60 1.16 4.11
N SER A 61 2.10 0.16 4.86
CA SER A 61 1.66 0.34 6.25
C SER A 61 2.82 0.77 7.16
N PHE A 62 3.96 0.10 7.07
CA PHE A 62 5.19 0.47 7.81
C PHE A 62 5.63 1.90 7.47
N ALA A 63 5.72 2.24 6.18
CA ALA A 63 6.11 3.56 5.72
C ALA A 63 5.12 4.66 6.19
N SER A 64 3.82 4.38 6.16
CA SER A 64 2.77 5.27 6.67
C SER A 64 2.93 5.55 8.17
N THR A 65 3.20 4.53 8.98
CA THR A 65 3.49 4.71 10.40
C THR A 65 4.78 5.50 10.63
N ALA A 66 5.84 5.23 9.86
CA ALA A 66 7.12 5.91 10.00
C ALA A 66 7.00 7.41 9.73
N ILE A 67 6.34 7.82 8.62
CA ILE A 67 6.16 9.25 8.31
C ILE A 67 5.22 9.94 9.30
N PHE A 68 4.21 9.22 9.80
CA PHE A 68 3.29 9.72 10.80
C PHE A 68 4.03 10.11 12.08
N GLU A 69 4.89 9.24 12.59
CA GLU A 69 5.70 9.51 13.78
C GLU A 69 6.77 10.58 13.52
N ALA A 70 7.50 10.47 12.40
CA ALA A 70 8.61 11.37 12.08
C ALA A 70 8.18 12.83 11.88
N LEU A 71 6.99 13.05 11.30
CA LEU A 71 6.47 14.37 10.98
C LEU A 71 5.34 14.84 11.90
N GLN A 72 5.03 14.07 12.95
CA GLN A 72 3.95 14.36 13.92
C GLN A 72 2.60 14.65 13.23
N LEU A 73 2.25 13.81 12.25
CA LEU A 73 1.05 13.97 11.45
C LEU A 73 -0.21 13.71 12.27
N GLN A 74 -1.36 14.19 11.77
CA GLN A 74 -2.66 13.89 12.36
C GLN A 74 -3.39 12.76 11.63
N GLY A 75 -2.92 12.42 10.43
CA GLY A 75 -3.39 11.25 9.68
C GLY A 75 -2.53 10.98 8.46
N THR A 76 -2.89 9.92 7.75
CA THR A 76 -2.37 9.60 6.42
C THR A 76 -3.50 9.10 5.54
N ASN A 77 -3.41 9.34 4.24
CA ASN A 77 -4.23 8.65 3.23
C ASN A 77 -3.35 7.71 2.42
N MET A 78 -3.85 6.51 2.14
CA MET A 78 -3.24 5.59 1.20
C MET A 78 -4.11 5.47 -0.05
N ILE A 79 -3.51 5.64 -1.22
CA ILE A 79 -4.20 5.59 -2.51
C ILE A 79 -3.47 4.65 -3.43
N VAL A 80 -4.15 3.59 -3.85
CA VAL A 80 -3.66 2.67 -4.87
C VAL A 80 -4.04 3.23 -6.23
N GLN A 81 -3.07 3.41 -7.12
CA GLN A 81 -3.33 3.68 -8.53
C GLN A 81 -2.96 2.44 -9.35
N SER A 82 -3.97 1.89 -10.02
CA SER A 82 -3.88 0.68 -10.82
C SER A 82 -4.60 0.87 -12.14
N GLY A 83 -3.96 0.44 -13.23
CA GLY A 83 -4.47 0.52 -14.60
C GLY A 83 -4.32 1.90 -15.23
N SER A 84 -4.35 1.94 -16.56
CA SER A 84 -4.13 3.14 -17.37
C SER A 84 -5.23 4.20 -17.26
N ALA A 85 -6.43 3.79 -16.83
CA ALA A 85 -7.56 4.70 -16.58
C ALA A 85 -7.51 5.38 -15.20
N SER A 86 -6.61 4.93 -14.31
CA SER A 86 -6.33 5.66 -13.08
C SER A 86 -5.60 6.96 -13.43
N ALA A 87 -5.71 8.01 -12.61
CA ALA A 87 -5.05 9.30 -12.82
C ALA A 87 -3.51 9.22 -12.62
N ASN A 88 -2.90 8.21 -13.22
CA ASN A 88 -1.51 7.82 -13.09
C ASN A 88 -0.75 8.20 -14.37
N PRO A 89 -0.03 9.34 -14.36
CA PRO A 89 0.68 9.82 -15.55
C PRO A 89 1.87 8.93 -15.95
N TYR A 90 2.23 7.96 -15.11
CA TYR A 90 3.41 7.12 -15.27
C TYR A 90 3.08 5.69 -15.70
N ASP A 91 1.79 5.33 -15.81
CA ASP A 91 1.34 3.99 -16.21
C ASP A 91 2.07 2.88 -15.43
N ARG A 92 2.19 3.06 -14.11
CA ARG A 92 2.89 2.12 -13.20
C ARG A 92 2.14 1.99 -11.90
N PHE A 93 1.84 0.76 -11.49
CA PHE A 93 1.18 0.46 -10.25
C PHE A 93 1.93 1.12 -9.08
N CYS A 94 1.19 1.83 -8.22
CA CYS A 94 1.77 2.47 -7.06
C CYS A 94 0.78 2.59 -5.91
N ILE A 95 1.33 2.72 -4.70
CA ILE A 95 0.59 3.06 -3.49
C ILE A 95 1.14 4.38 -2.99
N HIS A 96 0.37 5.45 -3.15
CA HIS A 96 0.67 6.75 -2.56
C HIS A 96 0.35 6.73 -1.08
N ILE A 97 1.22 7.35 -0.29
CA ILE A 97 1.00 7.62 1.13
C ILE A 97 1.10 9.12 1.31
N ILE A 98 -0.03 9.75 1.62
CA ILE A 98 -0.19 11.19 1.67
C ILE A 98 -0.32 11.62 3.13
N PRO A 99 0.67 12.34 3.67
CA PRO A 99 0.60 12.99 4.98
C PRO A 99 -0.60 13.91 5.11
N ARG A 100 -1.30 13.86 6.26
CA ARG A 100 -2.44 14.72 6.56
C ARG A 100 -2.24 15.51 7.84
N LEU A 101 -2.59 16.78 7.76
CA LEU A 101 -2.71 17.72 8.88
C LEU A 101 -4.08 18.41 8.80
N SER A 102 -4.56 18.93 9.92
CA SER A 102 -5.71 19.84 9.91
C SER A 102 -5.42 21.03 9.00
N ASP A 103 -6.40 21.40 8.19
CA ASP A 103 -6.33 22.52 7.26
C ASP A 103 -5.19 22.43 6.22
N ASP A 104 -4.75 21.22 5.87
CA ASP A 104 -3.72 20.99 4.85
C ASP A 104 -4.12 21.34 3.40
N GLY A 105 -5.38 21.74 3.18
CA GLY A 105 -5.89 22.14 1.88
C GLY A 105 -6.08 20.98 0.88
N ILE A 106 -5.87 19.73 1.29
CA ILE A 106 -6.01 18.55 0.42
C ILE A 106 -7.46 18.08 0.42
N SER A 107 -8.09 18.07 -0.77
CA SER A 107 -9.49 17.68 -0.96
C SER A 107 -9.63 16.37 -1.74
N PHE A 108 -10.29 15.38 -1.13
CA PHE A 108 -10.72 14.12 -1.75
C PHE A 108 -12.25 14.10 -1.95
N GLN A 109 -12.83 15.20 -2.40
CA GLN A 109 -14.26 15.26 -2.64
C GLN A 109 -14.64 14.61 -3.98
N TRP A 110 -15.05 13.34 -3.92
CA TRP A 110 -15.74 12.71 -5.04
C TRP A 110 -17.22 13.12 -5.02
N LYS A 111 -17.72 13.62 -6.17
CA LYS A 111 -19.14 13.93 -6.32
C LYS A 111 -19.93 12.62 -6.47
N PRO A 112 -20.78 12.24 -5.51
CA PRO A 112 -21.58 11.03 -5.63
C PRO A 112 -22.49 11.13 -6.85
N LYS A 113 -22.62 10.03 -7.59
CA LYS A 113 -23.58 9.89 -8.69
C LYS A 113 -24.71 8.98 -8.24
N LYS A 114 -25.91 9.20 -8.77
CA LYS A 114 -27.02 8.25 -8.59
C LYS A 114 -26.62 6.94 -9.26
N ALA A 115 -26.70 5.83 -8.52
CA ALA A 115 -26.47 4.51 -9.07
C ALA A 115 -27.77 3.99 -9.68
N GLU A 116 -27.71 3.55 -10.93
CA GLU A 116 -28.82 2.92 -11.64
C GLU A 116 -28.48 1.45 -11.90
N GLY A 117 -29.46 0.54 -11.80
CA GLY A 117 -29.25 -0.89 -12.03
C GLY A 117 -28.36 -1.58 -10.98
N ILE A 118 -28.44 -1.17 -9.71
CA ILE A 118 -27.60 -1.71 -8.63
C ILE A 118 -27.72 -3.23 -8.53
N GLU A 119 -28.92 -3.81 -8.67
CA GLU A 119 -29.10 -5.25 -8.55
C GLU A 119 -28.31 -6.03 -9.62
N ASN A 120 -28.40 -5.60 -10.88
CA ASN A 120 -27.70 -6.23 -12.00
C ASN A 120 -26.17 -6.09 -11.86
N ILE A 121 -25.70 -4.94 -11.38
CA ILE A 121 -24.28 -4.69 -11.12
C ILE A 121 -23.79 -5.60 -9.99
N GLN A 122 -24.56 -5.71 -8.91
CA GLN A 122 -24.22 -6.57 -7.76
C GLN A 122 -24.09 -8.04 -8.18
N GLU A 123 -25.03 -8.55 -8.97
CA GLU A 123 -24.99 -9.92 -9.47
C GLU A 123 -23.75 -10.16 -10.34
N SER A 124 -23.47 -9.23 -11.26
CA SER A 124 -22.28 -9.28 -12.13
C SER A 124 -20.98 -9.33 -11.33
N ILE A 125 -20.85 -8.48 -10.29
CA ILE A 125 -19.68 -8.47 -9.40
C ILE A 125 -19.59 -9.79 -8.63
N ARG A 126 -20.69 -10.26 -8.03
CA ARG A 126 -20.72 -11.50 -7.24
C ARG A 126 -20.27 -12.70 -8.06
N ASN A 127 -20.69 -12.78 -9.32
CA ASN A 127 -20.31 -13.84 -10.24
C ASN A 127 -18.83 -13.80 -10.61
N GLN A 128 -18.18 -12.64 -10.52
CA GLN A 128 -16.73 -12.50 -10.74
C GLN A 128 -15.92 -12.63 -9.45
N THR A 129 -16.53 -12.53 -8.27
CA THR A 129 -15.83 -12.61 -6.97
C THR A 129 -16.04 -13.93 -6.23
N PHE A 130 -16.57 -14.97 -6.88
CA PHE A 130 -16.93 -16.25 -6.26
C PHE A 130 -15.74 -16.99 -5.61
N PHE A 131 -14.51 -16.63 -5.98
CA PHE A 131 -13.25 -17.20 -5.49
C PHE A 131 -12.69 -16.47 -4.25
N ILE A 132 -13.23 -15.31 -3.88
CA ILE A 132 -12.78 -14.58 -2.68
C ILE A 132 -13.01 -15.47 -1.45
N GLY A 133 -11.95 -15.72 -0.68
CA GLY A 133 -11.99 -16.58 0.50
C GLY A 133 -11.92 -18.09 0.22
N LYS A 134 -11.76 -18.51 -1.04
CA LYS A 134 -11.62 -19.93 -1.45
C LYS A 134 -10.22 -20.30 -1.95
N GLN A 135 -9.26 -19.38 -1.91
CA GLN A 135 -7.89 -19.71 -2.27
C GLN A 135 -7.28 -20.57 -1.16
N ASP A 136 -6.75 -21.74 -1.53
CA ASP A 136 -5.98 -22.59 -0.63
C ASP A 136 -4.74 -21.81 -0.18
N THR A 137 -4.69 -21.43 1.10
CA THR A 137 -3.43 -21.07 1.73
C THR A 137 -2.48 -22.24 1.49
N PRO A 138 -1.27 -22.06 0.92
CA PRO A 138 -0.29 -23.13 0.94
C PRO A 138 -0.15 -23.56 2.40
N LYS A 139 -0.54 -24.80 2.71
CA LYS A 139 -0.33 -25.37 4.04
C LYS A 139 1.17 -25.31 4.27
N LYS A 140 1.61 -24.35 5.08
CA LYS A 140 2.96 -24.36 5.62
C LYS A 140 3.12 -25.74 6.24
N GLN A 141 4.02 -26.54 5.72
CA GLN A 141 4.38 -27.80 6.38
C GLN A 141 4.79 -27.41 7.80
N GLU A 142 4.01 -27.83 8.80
CA GLU A 142 4.35 -27.64 10.21
C GLU A 142 5.63 -28.42 10.49
N GLN A 143 6.77 -27.75 10.38
CA GLN A 143 7.93 -28.12 11.17
C GLN A 143 7.68 -27.54 12.56
N LEU A 144 7.60 -28.42 13.57
CA LEU A 144 7.54 -28.00 14.96
C LEU A 144 8.75 -27.09 15.25
N PRO A 145 8.55 -25.88 15.79
CA PRO A 145 9.68 -25.03 16.20
C PRO A 145 10.44 -25.69 17.35
N GLU A 146 11.77 -25.77 17.25
CA GLU A 146 12.62 -25.89 18.45
C GLU A 146 12.41 -24.65 19.32
N GLU A 147 12.32 -24.82 20.64
CA GLU A 147 12.12 -23.71 21.59
C GLU A 147 13.20 -22.63 21.43
N PRO A 148 12.84 -21.38 21.05
CA PRO A 148 13.81 -20.31 20.95
C PRO A 148 14.17 -19.77 22.34
N LYS A 149 15.46 -19.69 22.63
CA LYS A 149 16.00 -18.97 23.80
C LYS A 149 15.57 -17.50 23.73
N GLN A 150 15.02 -17.00 24.83
CA GLN A 150 14.57 -15.62 24.98
C GLN A 150 15.76 -14.65 24.86
N ASP A 151 15.75 -13.81 23.83
CA ASP A 151 16.47 -12.55 23.80
C ASP A 151 15.53 -11.47 23.26
N PHE A 152 15.06 -10.61 24.17
CA PHE A 152 14.09 -9.56 23.87
C PHE A 152 14.85 -8.30 23.44
N SER A 153 15.11 -8.16 22.14
CA SER A 153 15.55 -6.88 21.55
C SER A 153 14.46 -6.30 20.64
N ASP A 154 14.07 -5.05 20.95
CA ASP A 154 13.36 -4.00 20.21
C ASP A 154 12.15 -4.29 19.29
N GLN A 155 11.97 -5.50 18.73
CA GLN A 155 10.91 -5.82 17.76
C GLN A 155 9.52 -5.96 18.39
N GLU A 156 9.41 -6.37 19.66
CA GLU A 156 8.11 -6.48 20.35
C GLU A 156 7.39 -5.13 20.50
N ASN A 157 8.12 -4.02 20.48
CA ASN A 157 7.53 -2.69 20.58
C ASN A 157 6.67 -2.31 19.37
N TYR A 158 6.94 -2.88 18.18
CA TYR A 158 6.25 -2.47 16.96
C TYR A 158 4.83 -3.05 16.86
N LEU A 159 4.67 -4.35 17.07
CA LEU A 159 3.36 -5.03 17.04
C LEU A 159 2.43 -4.55 18.15
N LEU A 160 2.98 -4.31 19.35
CA LEU A 160 2.22 -3.78 20.49
C LEU A 160 1.71 -2.35 20.25
N LYS A 161 2.45 -1.51 19.52
CA LYS A 161 1.99 -0.16 19.13
C LYS A 161 0.81 -0.20 18.16
N HIS A 162 0.75 -1.20 17.28
CA HIS A 162 -0.33 -1.34 16.29
C HIS A 162 -1.62 -1.88 16.93
N LEU A 163 -1.50 -2.78 17.91
CA LEU A 163 -2.65 -3.35 18.63
C LEU A 163 -3.34 -2.34 19.57
N ARG A 164 -2.62 -1.31 20.05
CA ARG A 164 -3.21 -0.23 20.88
C ARG A 164 -4.07 0.77 20.10
N ARG A 165 -4.23 0.60 18.78
CA ARG A 165 -5.02 1.48 17.90
C ARG A 165 -6.44 0.96 17.61
N VAL A 166 -6.99 0.07 18.42
CA VAL A 166 -8.42 -0.27 18.38
C VAL A 166 -9.15 0.66 19.35
N PRO A 167 -10.23 1.36 18.93
CA PRO A 167 -10.99 2.27 19.78
C PRO A 167 -11.65 1.58 20.98
#